data_AF-A0A7D9MD50-F1
#
_entry.id   AF-A0A7D9MD50-F1
#
_cell.length_a   1.000
_cell.length_b   1.000
_cell.length_c   1.000
_cell.angle_alpha   90.00
_cell.angle_beta   90.00
_cell.angle_gamma   90.00
#
_symmetry.space_group_name_H-M   'P 1'
#
loop_
_entity.id
_entity.type
_entity.pdbx_description
1 polymer ?
#
loop_
_entity_poly.entity_id
_entity_poly.type
_entity_poly.pdbx_seq_one_letter_code
_entity_poly.pdbx_strand_id
1 'polypeptide(L)'
;MKDKYGLGLGLNSMEGREAKHVFIAKYRKNSNYQNRWEQIFQHEFVSLVWLRERDYNFSMGKVSTLKSYITNSVSSDNKAFCHCGLKKECVTDSKCRFCGSKLRNDIEVSEVLLSKADL
;
A
#
# COMPACT_ATOMS: atom_id res chain seq x y z
N MET A 1 0.82 6.56 29.12
CA MET A 1 0.75 6.82 27.66
C MET A 1 2.08 6.55 26.93
N LYS A 2 3.26 6.79 27.53
CA LYS A 2 4.56 6.36 26.95
C LYS A 2 4.66 4.84 26.75
N ASP A 3 4.17 4.06 27.71
CA ASP A 3 4.37 2.60 27.70
C ASP A 3 3.49 1.84 26.69
N LYS A 4 2.45 2.47 26.12
CA LYS A 4 1.51 1.81 25.20
C LYS A 4 1.93 1.88 23.73
N TYR A 5 2.75 2.87 23.36
CA TYR A 5 3.15 3.12 21.97
C TYR A 5 4.67 3.22 21.75
N GLY A 6 5.49 3.06 22.80
CA GLY A 6 6.95 2.90 22.74
C GLY A 6 7.75 4.13 22.27
N LEU A 7 7.10 5.06 21.58
CA LEU A 7 7.61 6.35 21.17
C LEU A 7 6.40 7.28 21.30
N GLY A 8 6.45 8.19 22.28
CA GLY A 8 5.52 9.32 22.25
C GLY A 8 5.63 9.93 20.85
N LEU A 9 4.49 10.16 20.18
CA LEU A 9 4.43 10.89 18.91
C LEU A 9 5.53 11.95 18.96
N GLY A 10 6.60 11.74 18.18
CA GLY A 10 7.79 12.57 18.14
C GLY A 10 7.45 13.92 17.51
N LEU A 11 6.55 14.62 18.18
CA LEU A 11 5.94 15.88 17.82
C LEU A 11 7.05 16.91 17.97
N ASN A 12 7.47 17.45 16.82
CA ASN A 12 8.19 18.71 16.66
C ASN A 12 9.72 18.69 16.79
N SER A 13 10.41 17.59 16.47
CA SER A 13 11.83 17.71 16.11
C SER A 13 11.96 18.49 14.80
N MET A 14 13.02 19.29 14.66
CA MET A 14 13.28 20.07 13.43
C MET A 14 13.42 19.13 12.24
N GLU A 15 14.11 18.02 12.45
CA GLU A 15 14.35 16.94 11.50
C GLU A 15 13.05 16.27 11.06
N GLY A 16 12.12 16.02 12.00
CA GLY A 16 10.81 15.46 11.70
C GLY A 16 9.95 16.40 10.82
N ARG A 17 10.02 17.71 11.07
CA ARG A 17 9.36 18.72 10.23
C ARG A 17 9.99 18.81 8.84
N GLU A 18 11.32 18.81 8.77
CA GLU A 18 12.06 18.83 7.51
C GLU A 18 11.77 17.58 6.66
N ALA A 19 11.82 16.40 7.27
CA ALA A 19 11.46 15.15 6.60
C ALA A 19 10.03 15.22 6.06
N LYS A 20 9.07 15.73 6.86
CA LYS A 20 7.68 15.92 6.42
C LYS A 20 7.59 16.88 5.23
N HIS A 21 8.30 18.01 5.25
CA HIS A 21 8.34 18.95 4.13
C HIS A 21 8.91 18.31 2.85
N VAL A 22 9.99 17.53 2.97
CA VAL A 22 10.58 16.80 1.84
C VAL A 22 9.57 15.81 1.24
N PHE A 23 8.84 15.05 2.07
CA PHE A 23 7.82 14.12 1.59
C PHE A 23 6.64 14.85 0.93
N ILE A 24 6.12 15.92 1.52
CA ILE A 24 5.03 16.72 0.93
C ILE A 24 5.46 17.31 -0.42
N ALA A 25 6.70 17.83 -0.52
CA ALA A 25 7.24 18.36 -1.76
C ALA A 25 7.33 17.28 -2.86
N LYS A 26 7.65 16.03 -2.48
CA LYS A 26 7.65 14.90 -3.41
C LYS A 26 6.24 14.54 -3.89
N TYR A 27 5.26 14.43 -2.98
CA TYR A 27 3.88 14.12 -3.35
C TYR A 27 3.24 15.21 -4.22
N ARG A 28 3.58 16.48 -3.96
CA ARG A 28 3.13 17.61 -4.78
C ARG A 28 3.42 17.40 -6.27
N LYS A 29 4.59 16.83 -6.63
CA LYS A 29 4.98 16.61 -8.03
C LYS A 29 4.05 15.63 -8.76
N ASN A 30 3.43 14.70 -8.04
CA ASN A 30 2.60 13.63 -8.59
C ASN A 30 1.10 13.85 -8.34
N SER A 31 0.70 15.08 -8.03
CA SER A 31 -0.68 15.42 -7.65
C SER A 31 -1.28 16.45 -8.59
N ASN A 32 -2.57 16.28 -8.88
CA ASN A 32 -3.35 17.26 -9.64
C ASN A 32 -3.53 18.53 -8.82
N TYR A 33 -3.46 19.70 -9.46
CA TYR A 33 -3.53 20.99 -8.77
C TYR A 33 -4.82 21.16 -7.96
N GLN A 34 -5.97 20.80 -8.55
CA GLN A 34 -7.30 20.99 -7.95
C GLN A 34 -7.48 20.19 -6.64
N ASN A 35 -7.03 18.93 -6.61
CA ASN A 35 -7.24 18.02 -5.47
C ASN A 35 -5.93 17.69 -4.75
N ARG A 36 -4.93 18.57 -4.85
CA ARG A 36 -3.56 18.31 -4.41
C ARG A 36 -3.50 17.88 -2.95
N TRP A 37 -4.09 18.66 -2.06
CA TRP A 37 -4.03 18.42 -0.63
C TRP A 37 -4.75 17.14 -0.23
N GLU A 38 -5.92 16.88 -0.82
CA GLU A 38 -6.66 15.64 -0.60
C GLU A 38 -5.84 14.41 -1.00
N GLN A 39 -5.23 14.43 -2.19
CA GLN A 39 -4.38 13.34 -2.67
C GLN A 39 -3.14 13.14 -1.79
N ILE A 40 -2.49 14.23 -1.36
CA ILE A 40 -1.32 14.17 -0.48
C ILE A 40 -1.69 13.56 0.87
N PHE A 41 -2.79 14.00 1.49
CA PHE A 41 -3.21 13.50 2.80
C PHE A 41 -3.72 12.06 2.73
N GLN A 42 -4.43 11.68 1.66
CA GLN A 42 -4.79 10.28 1.44
C GLN A 42 -3.55 9.40 1.33
N HIS A 43 -2.54 9.82 0.56
CA HIS A 43 -1.29 9.08 0.45
C HIS A 43 -0.54 8.98 1.79
N GLU A 44 -0.47 10.08 2.55
CA GLU A 44 0.15 10.11 3.88
C GLU A 44 -0.57 9.15 4.85
N PHE A 45 -1.90 9.18 4.88
CA PHE A 45 -2.72 8.28 5.69
C PHE A 45 -2.51 6.82 5.31
N VAL A 46 -2.55 6.51 4.01
CA VAL A 46 -2.35 5.13 3.53
C VAL A 46 -0.97 4.62 3.92
N SER A 47 0.07 5.43 3.72
CA SER A 47 1.46 5.03 3.95
C SER A 47 1.85 4.94 5.43
N LEU A 48 1.37 5.87 6.25
CA LEU A 48 1.78 5.98 7.65
C LEU A 48 0.86 5.24 8.62
N VAL A 49 -0.43 5.09 8.27
CA VAL A 49 -1.44 4.50 9.17
C VAL A 49 -1.97 3.20 8.60
N TRP A 50 -2.71 3.25 7.49
CA TRP A 50 -3.47 2.12 6.97
C TRP A 50 -2.59 0.91 6.62
N LEU A 51 -1.43 1.14 6.00
CA LEU A 51 -0.48 0.08 5.67
C LEU A 51 0.17 -0.50 6.93
N ARG A 52 0.60 0.35 7.87
CA ARG A 52 1.27 -0.10 9.10
C ARG A 52 0.34 -0.91 10.00
N GLU A 53 -0.94 -0.54 10.08
CA GLU A 53 -1.98 -1.31 10.77
C GLU A 53 -2.17 -2.72 10.21
N ARG A 54 -1.71 -2.97 8.97
CA ARG A 54 -1.75 -4.27 8.29
C ARG A 54 -0.37 -4.94 8.25
N ASP A 55 0.47 -4.60 9.22
CA ASP A 55 1.84 -5.09 9.38
C ASP A 55 2.79 -4.75 8.21
N TYR A 56 2.44 -3.76 7.38
CA TYR A 56 3.31 -3.28 6.32
C TYR A 56 4.33 -2.29 6.89
N ASN A 57 5.49 -2.80 7.31
CA ASN A 57 6.58 -1.98 7.83
C ASN A 57 7.61 -1.68 6.75
N PHE A 58 7.60 -0.44 6.24
CA PHE A 58 8.64 0.10 5.35
C PHE A 58 10.05 0.10 5.98
N SER A 59 10.17 -0.08 7.30
CA SER A 59 11.45 -0.12 8.03
C SER A 59 12.22 -1.44 7.88
N MET A 60 11.64 -2.47 7.26
CA MET A 60 12.40 -3.66 6.88
C MET A 60 13.25 -3.34 5.65
N GLY A 61 14.43 -2.79 5.91
CA GLY A 61 15.51 -2.73 4.92
C GLY A 61 15.71 -4.09 4.27
N LYS A 62 15.87 -4.08 2.93
CA LYS A 62 16.09 -5.24 2.06
C LYS A 62 14.89 -6.14 1.74
N VAL A 63 13.68 -5.60 1.57
CA VAL A 63 12.76 -6.26 0.63
C VAL A 63 13.16 -5.83 -0.77
N SER A 64 13.97 -6.69 -1.39
CA SER A 64 14.30 -6.71 -2.81
C SER A 64 13.21 -6.05 -3.65
N THR A 65 13.59 -5.08 -4.46
CA THR A 65 12.80 -4.32 -5.44
C THR A 65 12.11 -5.18 -6.52
N LEU A 66 11.95 -6.48 -6.27
CA LEU A 66 11.55 -7.54 -7.21
C LEU A 66 10.63 -8.60 -6.61
N LYS A 67 10.30 -8.57 -5.31
CA LYS A 67 9.35 -9.53 -4.74
C LYS A 67 8.05 -8.79 -4.37
N SER A 68 6.98 -9.13 -5.08
CA SER A 68 5.63 -8.73 -4.72
C SER A 68 5.42 -8.99 -3.22
N TYR A 69 5.06 -7.93 -2.49
CA TYR A 69 4.80 -8.06 -1.06
C TYR A 69 3.53 -8.90 -0.87
N ILE A 70 3.70 -10.10 -0.33
CA ILE A 70 2.62 -11.00 0.05
C ILE A 70 2.52 -10.91 1.58
N THR A 71 1.37 -10.48 2.10
CA THR A 71 1.15 -10.39 3.55
C THR A 71 1.24 -11.77 4.20
N ASN A 72 1.66 -11.83 5.47
CA ASN A 72 1.72 -13.09 6.23
C ASN A 72 0.37 -13.84 6.29
N SER A 73 -0.73 -13.09 6.19
CA SER A 73 -2.09 -13.63 6.09
C SER A 73 -2.34 -14.44 4.81
N VAL A 74 -1.59 -14.18 3.73
CA VAL A 74 -1.67 -14.91 2.46
C VAL A 74 -0.62 -16.02 2.42
N SER A 75 0.56 -15.81 3.02
CA SER A 75 1.63 -16.82 3.04
C SER A 75 1.35 -18.03 3.92
N SER A 76 0.37 -17.94 4.83
CA SER A 76 -0.02 -19.00 5.77
C SER A 76 -1.09 -19.96 5.21
N ASP A 77 -1.27 -20.00 3.89
CA ASP A 77 -2.24 -20.86 3.19
C ASP A 77 -3.70 -20.69 3.67
N ASN A 78 -3.99 -19.53 4.26
CA ASN A 78 -5.29 -19.22 4.81
C ASN A 78 -6.28 -18.92 3.67
N LYS A 79 -7.17 -19.88 3.42
CA LYS A 79 -8.20 -19.80 2.35
C LYS A 79 -9.11 -18.57 2.46
N ALA A 80 -9.17 -17.93 3.62
CA ALA A 80 -9.93 -16.70 3.84
C ALA A 80 -9.35 -15.46 3.15
N PHE A 81 -8.08 -15.50 2.71
CA PHE A 81 -7.42 -14.38 2.04
C PHE A 81 -7.14 -14.68 0.56
N CYS A 82 -7.25 -13.65 -0.26
CA CYS A 82 -6.87 -13.69 -1.67
C CYS A 82 -5.38 -13.36 -1.82
N HIS A 83 -4.77 -13.77 -2.95
CA HIS A 83 -3.35 -13.53 -3.23
C HIS A 83 -2.93 -12.04 -3.13
N CYS A 84 -3.86 -11.12 -3.36
CA CYS A 84 -3.62 -9.68 -3.21
C CYS A 84 -3.61 -9.17 -1.76
N GLY A 85 -3.79 -10.03 -0.75
CA GLY A 85 -3.83 -9.65 0.67
C GLY A 85 -5.21 -9.32 1.22
N LEU A 86 -6.24 -9.21 0.38
CA LEU A 86 -7.61 -8.89 0.80
C LEU A 86 -8.37 -10.13 1.28
N LYS A 87 -9.17 -9.96 2.34
CA LYS A 87 -10.10 -11.00 2.81
C LYS A 87 -11.18 -11.25 1.77
N LYS A 88 -11.51 -12.52 1.54
CA LYS A 88 -12.63 -12.93 0.69
C LYS A 88 -13.95 -12.77 1.44
N GLU A 89 -15.04 -12.55 0.71
CA GLU A 89 -16.38 -12.53 1.31
C GLU A 89 -16.76 -13.95 1.76
N CYS A 90 -16.48 -14.97 0.93
CA CYS A 90 -16.59 -16.38 1.28
C CYS A 90 -15.25 -17.11 1.15
N VAL A 91 -15.00 -18.08 2.05
CA VAL A 91 -13.75 -18.89 2.05
C VAL A 91 -13.67 -19.81 0.81
N THR A 92 -14.81 -20.15 0.23
CA THR A 92 -14.95 -20.95 -0.99
C THR A 92 -14.64 -20.15 -2.26
N ASP A 93 -14.60 -18.81 -2.19
CA ASP A 93 -14.36 -17.99 -3.36
C ASP A 93 -12.93 -18.15 -3.84
N SER A 94 -12.73 -18.16 -5.17
CA SER A 94 -11.41 -18.23 -5.76
C SER A 94 -10.65 -16.90 -5.62
N LYS A 95 -11.36 -15.77 -5.72
CA LYS A 95 -10.80 -14.40 -5.69
C LYS A 95 -11.59 -13.50 -4.73
N CYS A 96 -10.96 -12.43 -4.22
CA CYS A 96 -11.70 -11.39 -3.48
C CYS A 96 -12.52 -10.51 -4.44
N ARG A 97 -13.44 -9.69 -3.89
CA ARG A 97 -14.28 -8.75 -4.64
C ARG A 97 -13.51 -7.89 -5.65
N PHE A 98 -12.28 -7.49 -5.32
CA PHE A 98 -11.45 -6.67 -6.19
C PHE A 98 -10.73 -7.49 -7.26
N CYS A 99 -10.13 -8.63 -6.89
CA CYS A 99 -9.45 -9.50 -7.85
C CYS A 99 -10.40 -10.21 -8.82
N GLY A 100 -11.64 -10.44 -8.41
CA GLY A 100 -12.71 -10.93 -9.27
C GLY A 100 -13.47 -9.82 -10.01
N SER A 101 -13.12 -8.55 -9.82
CA SER A 101 -13.82 -7.45 -10.47
C SER A 101 -13.52 -7.41 -11.98
N LYS A 102 -14.50 -6.93 -12.75
CA LYS A 102 -14.34 -6.74 -14.20
C LYS A 102 -13.15 -5.84 -14.53
N LEU A 103 -12.98 -4.76 -13.77
CA LEU A 103 -11.86 -3.82 -13.91
C LEU A 103 -10.49 -4.51 -13.79
N ARG A 104 -10.35 -5.44 -12.83
CA ARG A 104 -9.09 -6.18 -12.65
C ARG A 104 -8.80 -7.10 -13.84
N ASN A 105 -9.82 -7.76 -14.36
CA ASN A 105 -9.67 -8.60 -15.55
C ASN A 105 -9.23 -7.75 -16.77
N ASP A 106 -9.82 -6.55 -16.94
CA ASP A 106 -9.46 -5.65 -18.05
C ASP A 106 -8.00 -5.16 -17.95
N ILE A 107 -7.50 -4.93 -16.73
CA ILE A 107 -6.09 -4.59 -16.48
C ILE A 107 -5.17 -5.76 -16.82
N GLU A 108 -5.50 -6.98 -16.37
CA GLU A 108 -4.70 -8.18 -16.64
C GLU A 108 -4.62 -8.48 -18.14
N VAL A 109 -5.71 -8.30 -18.89
CA VAL A 109 -5.72 -8.44 -20.35
C VAL A 109 -4.81 -7.41 -21.01
N SER A 110 -4.86 -6.16 -20.55
CA SER A 110 -4.05 -5.06 -21.08
C SER A 110 -2.54 -5.30 -20.86
N GLU A 111 -2.15 -5.81 -19.70
CA GLU A 111 -0.76 -6.17 -19.38
C GLU A 111 -0.23 -7.31 -20.28
N VAL A 112 -1.07 -8.31 -20.58
CA VAL A 112 -0.75 -9.41 -21.51
C VAL A 112 -0.62 -8.92 -22.96
N LEU A 113 -1.40 -7.91 -23.36
CA LEU A 113 -1.29 -7.32 -24.70
C LEU A 113 -0.02 -6.48 -24.84
N LEU A 114 0.35 -5.71 -23.82
CA LEU A 114 1.57 -4.89 -23.81
C LEU A 114 2.83 -5.78 -23.85
N SER A 115 2.87 -6.84 -23.05
CA SER A 115 3.99 -7.79 -23.05
C SER A 115 4.16 -8.59 -24.34
N LYS A 116 3.12 -8.67 -25.18
CA LYS A 116 3.19 -9.29 -26.52
C LYS A 116 3.51 -8.30 -27.64
N ALA A 117 3.40 -7.00 -27.40
CA ALA A 117 3.70 -5.96 -28.37
C ALA A 117 5.20 -5.55 -28.39
N ASP A 118 5.95 -5.92 -27.35
CA ASP A 118 7.40 -5.70 -27.22
C ASP A 118 8.27 -6.85 -27.82
N LEU A 119 7.68 -7.70 -28.68
CA LEU A 119 8.34 -8.77 -29.47
C LEU A 119 8.05 -8.57 -30.97
#